data_AF-A0A959ESG1-F1
#
_entry.id   AF-A0A959ESG1-F1
#
_cell.length_a   1.000
_cell.length_b   1.000
_cell.length_c   1.000
_cell.angle_alpha   90.00
_cell.angle_beta   90.00
_cell.angle_gamma   90.00
#
_symmetry.space_group_name_H-M   'P 1'
#
loop_
_entity.id
_entity.type
_entity.pdbx_description
1 polymer ?
#
loop_
_entity_poly.entity_id
_entity_poly.type
_entity_poly.pdbx_seq_one_letter_code
_entity_poly.pdbx_strand_id
1 'polypeptide(L)'
;MSRLTGNGNELLTFQHGVHPHDYKELSNQCAIERLPFPDTLTLPLAQHIGAPSKPIVRKGQRVRRGEKIAEAAGFVSVALHSPVDGEVEAIGLFDHPNGQMQQSIR
;
A
#
# COMPACT_ATOMS: atom_id res chain seq x y z
N MET A 1 -15.55 33.65 4.11
CA MET A 1 -14.74 33.77 5.35
C MET A 1 -15.69 33.80 6.54
N SER A 2 -16.08 32.64 7.07
CA SER A 2 -16.83 32.53 8.33
C SER A 2 -15.93 31.82 9.34
N ARG A 3 -15.69 32.47 10.48
CA ARG A 3 -14.72 32.06 11.52
C ARG A 3 -15.18 30.77 12.19
N LEU A 4 -14.28 29.80 12.28
CA LEU A 4 -14.36 28.67 13.20
C LEU A 4 -13.98 29.16 14.60
N THR A 5 -14.96 29.41 15.46
CA THR A 5 -14.76 29.53 16.91
C THR A 5 -15.39 28.30 17.56
N GLY A 6 -14.63 27.21 17.63
CA GLY A 6 -14.93 26.04 18.45
C GLY A 6 -13.93 25.95 19.60
N ASN A 7 -14.42 25.81 20.82
CA ASN A 7 -13.62 25.66 22.04
C ASN A 7 -12.65 24.47 21.92
N GLY A 8 -11.42 24.65 22.42
CA GLY A 8 -10.27 23.78 22.18
C GLY A 8 -10.26 22.38 22.82
N ASN A 9 -11.36 21.63 22.78
CA ASN A 9 -11.33 20.20 23.12
C ASN A 9 -12.43 19.35 22.47
N GLU A 10 -13.05 19.80 21.38
CA GLU A 10 -14.02 19.01 20.63
C GLU A 10 -13.30 18.26 19.50
N LEU A 11 -13.16 16.94 19.64
CA LEU A 11 -12.66 16.09 18.56
C LEU A 11 -13.64 16.22 17.38
N LEU A 12 -13.17 16.78 16.26
CA LEU A 12 -13.93 16.79 15.02
C LEU A 12 -14.15 15.34 14.57
N THR A 13 -15.31 14.75 14.88
CA THR A 13 -15.67 13.42 14.41
C THR A 13 -16.40 13.55 13.07
N PHE A 14 -16.18 12.59 12.18
CA PHE A 14 -17.04 12.46 11.01
C PHE A 14 -18.40 11.94 11.48
N GLN A 15 -19.48 12.71 11.28
CA GLN A 15 -20.80 12.31 11.77
C GLN A 15 -21.24 10.97 11.17
N HIS A 16 -21.00 10.75 9.87
CA HIS A 16 -21.23 9.50 9.13
C HIS A 16 -20.31 9.49 7.89
N GLY A 17 -20.06 8.31 7.29
CA GLY A 17 -19.33 8.19 6.02
C GLY A 17 -20.16 8.66 4.81
N VAL A 18 -19.51 8.86 3.66
CA VAL A 18 -20.21 9.07 2.39
C VAL A 18 -20.76 7.73 1.90
N HIS A 19 -22.02 7.72 1.43
CA HIS A 19 -22.63 6.56 0.76
C HIS A 19 -22.88 6.91 -0.71
N PRO A 20 -21.87 6.77 -1.60
CA PRO A 20 -22.06 7.01 -3.03
C PRO A 20 -23.07 6.04 -3.63
N HIS A 21 -23.74 6.46 -4.71
CA HIS A 21 -24.55 5.55 -5.52
C HIS A 21 -23.69 4.40 -6.07
N ASP A 22 -24.27 3.20 -6.19
CA ASP A 22 -23.52 1.98 -6.50
C ASP A 22 -23.25 1.76 -7.99
N TYR A 23 -24.06 2.34 -8.88
CA TYR A 23 -23.89 2.33 -10.34
C TYR A 23 -23.64 0.94 -10.95
N LYS A 24 -24.24 -0.11 -10.37
CA LYS A 24 -24.02 -1.51 -10.80
C LYS A 24 -24.41 -1.75 -12.25
N GLU A 25 -25.38 -1.01 -12.76
CA GLU A 25 -25.84 -1.04 -14.16
C GLU A 25 -24.73 -0.73 -15.16
N LEU A 26 -23.64 -0.06 -14.76
CA LEU A 26 -22.51 0.23 -15.63
C LEU A 26 -21.68 -1.01 -16.01
N SER A 27 -21.69 -2.07 -15.19
CA SER A 27 -20.81 -3.22 -15.37
C SER A 27 -21.47 -4.59 -15.21
N ASN A 28 -22.75 -4.66 -14.82
CA ASN A 28 -23.43 -5.93 -14.53
C ASN A 28 -23.63 -6.86 -15.74
N GLN A 29 -23.41 -6.38 -16.97
CA GLN A 29 -23.44 -7.16 -18.21
C GLN A 29 -22.08 -7.31 -18.87
N CYS A 30 -21.01 -6.74 -18.30
CA CYS A 30 -19.67 -6.87 -18.83
C CYS A 30 -19.13 -8.30 -18.59
N ALA A 31 -18.29 -8.79 -19.51
CA ALA A 31 -17.58 -10.03 -19.30
C ALA A 31 -16.60 -9.91 -18.12
N ILE A 32 -16.36 -11.02 -17.41
CA ILE A 32 -15.33 -11.07 -16.38
C ILE A 32 -13.97 -11.10 -17.06
N GLU A 33 -13.13 -10.11 -16.76
CA GLU A 33 -11.80 -9.97 -17.32
C GLU A 33 -10.73 -10.02 -16.24
N ARG A 34 -9.52 -10.45 -16.60
CA ARG A 34 -8.36 -10.33 -15.72
C ARG A 34 -7.74 -8.96 -15.90
N LEU A 35 -7.59 -8.24 -14.79
CA LEU A 35 -6.81 -7.01 -14.78
C LEU A 35 -5.36 -7.33 -15.20
N PRO A 36 -4.77 -6.53 -16.11
CA PRO A 36 -3.35 -6.63 -16.40
C PRO A 36 -2.56 -6.31 -15.13
N PHE A 37 -1.40 -6.95 -14.97
CA PHE A 37 -0.45 -6.51 -13.95
C PHE A 37 0.05 -5.11 -14.31
N PRO A 38 0.19 -4.20 -13.33
CA PRO A 38 0.82 -2.92 -13.60
C PRO A 38 2.30 -3.13 -13.96
N ASP A 39 2.84 -2.22 -14.77
CA ASP A 39 4.26 -2.27 -15.19
C ASP A 39 5.23 -2.13 -14.01
N THR A 40 4.76 -1.55 -12.90
CA THR A 40 5.57 -1.33 -11.70
C THR A 40 4.71 -1.45 -10.44
N LEU A 41 5.28 -2.07 -9.40
CA LEU A 41 4.68 -2.20 -8.08
C LEU A 41 5.65 -1.66 -7.04
N THR A 42 5.17 -0.79 -6.16
CA THR A 42 5.94 -0.33 -5.00
C THR A 42 5.39 -1.02 -3.76
N LEU A 43 6.22 -1.79 -3.06
CA LEU A 43 5.86 -2.54 -1.86
C LEU A 43 6.50 -1.90 -0.63
N PRO A 44 5.72 -1.18 0.21
CA PRO A 44 6.23 -0.61 1.45
C PRO A 44 6.72 -1.70 2.38
N LEU A 45 7.79 -1.42 3.12
CA LEU A 45 8.31 -2.33 4.15
C LEU A 45 7.55 -2.22 5.47
N ALA A 46 6.75 -1.16 5.64
CA ALA A 46 5.97 -0.88 6.84
C ALA A 46 4.45 -1.03 6.57
N GLN A 47 4.01 -2.22 6.12
CA GLN A 47 2.59 -2.48 5.81
C GLN A 47 1.73 -2.84 7.02
N HIS A 48 2.34 -3.01 8.18
CA HIS A 48 1.71 -3.53 9.38
C HIS A 48 2.18 -2.75 10.61
N ILE A 49 1.46 -2.91 11.73
CA ILE A 49 1.72 -2.18 12.99
C ILE A 49 3.11 -2.45 13.62
N GLY A 50 3.72 -3.59 13.26
CA GLY A 50 5.03 -4.01 13.75
C GLY A 50 6.21 -3.24 13.14
N ALA A 51 7.42 -3.57 13.60
CA ALA A 51 8.66 -3.01 13.07
C ALA A 51 8.82 -3.35 11.57
N PRO A 52 9.22 -2.40 10.70
CA PRO A 52 9.30 -2.59 9.26
C PRO A 52 10.14 -3.80 8.86
N SER A 53 9.71 -4.54 7.84
CA SER A 53 10.48 -5.68 7.32
C SER A 53 11.82 -5.22 6.74
N LYS A 54 12.84 -6.06 6.82
CA LYS A 54 14.17 -5.78 6.25
C LYS A 54 14.30 -6.45 4.87
N PRO A 55 14.61 -5.72 3.79
CA PRO A 55 14.80 -6.30 2.47
C PRO A 55 15.94 -7.33 2.49
N ILE A 56 15.71 -8.47 1.83
CA ILE A 56 16.72 -9.52 1.62
C ILE A 56 17.11 -9.69 0.15
N VAL A 57 16.56 -8.83 -0.71
CA VAL A 57 16.86 -8.74 -2.14
C VAL A 57 17.66 -7.48 -2.44
N ARG A 58 18.13 -7.35 -3.68
CA ARG A 58 18.91 -6.19 -4.15
C ARG A 58 18.39 -5.70 -5.51
N LYS A 59 18.70 -4.45 -5.85
CA LYS A 59 18.46 -3.90 -7.19
C LYS A 59 19.04 -4.83 -8.28
N GLY A 60 18.26 -5.05 -9.34
CA GLY A 60 18.56 -5.94 -10.46
C GLY A 60 18.30 -7.43 -10.18
N GLN A 61 17.86 -7.79 -8.97
CA GLN A 61 17.53 -9.18 -8.67
C GLN A 61 16.18 -9.55 -9.28
N ARG A 62 16.16 -10.66 -10.04
CA ARG A 62 14.91 -11.30 -10.46
C ARG A 62 14.25 -12.00 -9.29
N VAL A 63 12.94 -11.83 -9.17
CA VAL A 63 12.12 -12.47 -8.14
C VAL A 63 10.96 -13.21 -8.78
N ARG A 64 10.47 -14.25 -8.11
CA ARG A 64 9.26 -14.99 -8.48
C ARG A 64 8.10 -14.62 -7.56
N ARG A 65 6.87 -14.76 -8.06
CA ARG A 65 5.67 -14.65 -7.24
C ARG A 65 5.72 -15.65 -6.10
N GLY A 66 5.47 -15.17 -4.89
CA GLY A 66 5.57 -15.94 -3.65
C GLY A 66 6.99 -16.04 -3.10
N GLU A 67 8.00 -15.52 -3.79
CA GLU A 67 9.36 -15.45 -3.24
C GLU A 67 9.41 -14.46 -2.08
N LYS A 68 10.07 -14.84 -0.99
CA LYS A 68 10.28 -13.95 0.15
C LYS A 68 11.32 -12.89 -0.21
N ILE A 69 10.95 -11.62 -0.12
CA ILE A 69 11.77 -10.47 -0.53
C ILE A 69 12.19 -9.56 0.63
N ALA A 70 11.53 -9.69 1.79
CA ALA A 70 11.95 -9.06 3.04
C ALA A 70 11.69 -10.00 4.23
N GLU A 71 12.56 -9.96 5.23
CA GLU A 71 12.44 -10.71 6.48
C GLU A 71 11.79 -9.85 7.58
N ALA A 72 11.12 -10.50 8.52
CA ALA A 72 10.62 -9.85 9.72
C ALA A 72 11.78 -9.29 10.55
N ALA A 73 11.68 -8.05 11.03
CA ALA A 73 12.76 -7.39 11.76
C ALA A 73 12.23 -6.79 13.08
N GLY A 74 12.05 -7.63 14.10
CA GLY A 74 11.64 -7.21 15.44
C GLY A 74 10.71 -8.21 16.12
N PHE A 75 10.26 -7.88 17.34
CA PHE A 75 9.37 -8.75 18.12
C PHE A 75 7.98 -8.89 17.49
N VAL A 76 7.41 -7.79 16.99
CA VAL A 76 6.20 -7.77 16.16
C VAL A 76 6.62 -7.32 14.78
N SER A 77 6.65 -8.22 13.80
CA SER A 77 6.98 -7.95 12.40
C SER A 77 6.56 -9.15 11.54
N VAL A 78 6.38 -8.97 10.24
CA VAL A 78 6.13 -10.08 9.30
C VAL A 78 7.03 -9.99 8.07
N ALA A 79 7.20 -11.12 7.40
CA ALA A 79 7.94 -11.20 6.14
C ALA A 79 7.09 -10.70 4.97
N LEU A 80 7.75 -10.14 3.95
CA LEU A 80 7.13 -9.70 2.71
C LEU A 80 7.50 -10.64 1.56
N HIS A 81 6.52 -10.97 0.72
CA HIS A 81 6.71 -11.83 -0.44
C HIS A 81 6.31 -11.09 -1.72
N SER A 82 6.98 -11.41 -2.84
CA SER A 82 6.68 -10.79 -4.12
C SER A 82 5.30 -11.24 -4.64
N PRO A 83 4.40 -10.32 -5.03
CA PRO A 83 3.11 -10.65 -5.63
C PRO A 83 3.23 -11.03 -7.12
N VAL A 84 4.39 -10.79 -7.74
CA VAL A 84 4.62 -10.95 -9.18
C VAL A 84 5.97 -11.59 -9.47
N ASP A 85 6.10 -12.12 -10.69
CA ASP A 85 7.41 -12.37 -11.28
C ASP A 85 7.95 -11.05 -11.83
N GLY A 86 9.22 -10.72 -11.56
CA GLY A 86 9.77 -9.44 -11.97
C GLY A 86 11.24 -9.27 -11.65
N GLU A 87 11.70 -8.03 -11.69
CA GLU A 87 13.05 -7.60 -11.32
C GLU A 87 12.94 -6.42 -10.37
N VAL A 88 13.72 -6.42 -9.29
CA VAL A 88 13.77 -5.31 -8.34
C VAL A 88 14.45 -4.12 -9.00
N GLU A 89 13.68 -3.09 -9.33
CA GLU A 89 14.16 -1.84 -9.92
C GLU A 89 14.97 -1.03 -8.89
N ALA A 90 14.47 -0.95 -7.65
CA ALA A 90 15.07 -0.14 -6.60
C ALA A 90 14.60 -0.52 -5.19
N ILE A 91 15.40 -0.13 -4.20
CA ILE A 91 15.05 -0.21 -2.77
C ILE A 91 15.35 1.17 -2.18
N GLY A 92 14.34 1.84 -1.64
CA GLY A 92 14.47 3.21 -1.18
C GLY A 92 13.16 3.86 -0.75
N LEU A 93 13.17 5.19 -0.63
CA LEU A 93 12.00 5.98 -0.26
C LEU A 93 11.09 6.23 -1.48
N PHE A 94 9.81 5.89 -1.35
CA PHE A 94 8.78 6.13 -2.38
C PHE A 94 7.51 6.69 -1.76
N ASP A 95 6.69 7.33 -2.59
CA ASP A 95 5.39 7.87 -2.18
C ASP A 95 4.48 6.77 -1.63
N HIS A 96 3.86 7.04 -0.48
CA HIS A 96 2.87 6.16 0.14
C HIS A 96 1.50 6.87 0.19
N PRO A 97 0.36 6.14 0.09
CA PRO A 97 -0.98 6.74 0.11
C PRO A 97 -1.33 7.58 1.34
N ASN A 98 -0.55 7.48 2.43
CA ASN A 98 -0.70 8.33 3.61
C ASN A 98 0.00 9.70 3.49
N GLY A 99 0.56 10.02 2.32
CA GLY A 99 1.24 11.29 2.03
C GLY A 99 2.69 11.36 2.52
N GLN A 100 3.27 10.27 3.01
CA GLN A 100 4.67 10.21 3.44
C GLN A 100 5.53 9.40 2.48
N MET A 101 6.83 9.68 2.47
CA MET A 101 7.81 8.83 1.82
C MET A 101 8.12 7.63 2.72
N GLN A 102 8.05 6.41 2.19
CA GLN A 102 8.33 5.18 2.94
C GLN A 102 9.36 4.29 2.25
N GLN A 103 10.19 3.63 3.07
CA GLN A 103 11.12 2.62 2.60
C GLN A 103 10.34 1.46 1.97
N SER A 104 10.62 1.17 0.71
CA SER A 104 9.87 0.23 -0.12
C SER A 104 10.80 -0.51 -1.10
N ILE A 105 10.32 -1.65 -1.58
CA ILE A 105 10.91 -2.38 -2.71
C ILE A 105 10.07 -2.06 -3.95
N ARG A 106 10.71 -1.62 -5.02
CA ARG A 106 10.09 -1.39 -6.33
C ARG A 106 10.68 -2.34 -7.36
#